data_AF-A0A494WW43-F1
#
_entry.id   AF-A0A494WW43-F1
#
_cell.length_a   1.000
_cell.length_b   1.000
_cell.length_c   1.000
_cell.angle_alpha   90.00
_cell.angle_beta   90.00
_cell.angle_gamma   90.00
#
_symmetry.space_group_name_H-M   'P 1'
#
loop_
_entity.id
_entity.type
_entity.pdbx_description
1 polymer ?
#
loop_
_entity_poly.entity_id
_entity_poly.type
_entity_poly.pdbx_seq_one_letter_code
_entity_poly.pdbx_strand_id
1 'polypeptide(L)' 'MADLRCPKCGKLLLKFQVHGSITLIVKCPRCKNLCSLSMEVRGETRDTTGQG' A
#
# COMPACT_ATOMS: atom_id res chain seq x y z
N MET A 1 -2.49 3.70 -8.29
CA MET A 1 -1.97 2.37 -7.91
C MET A 1 -0.57 2.55 -7.35
N ALA A 2 -0.28 2.03 -6.16
CA ALA A 2 1.00 2.22 -5.47
C ALA A 2 1.92 1.00 -5.61
N ASP A 3 3.22 1.19 -5.38
CA ASP A 3 4.20 0.10 -5.34
C ASP A 3 4.98 0.04 -4.03
N LEU A 4 5.18 -1.19 -3.54
CA LEU A 4 6.06 -1.50 -2.43
C LEU A 4 7.36 -2.07 -2.99
N ARG A 5 8.46 -1.36 -2.77
CA ARG A 5 9.81 -1.80 -3.12
C ARG A 5 10.61 -2.10 -1.86
N CYS A 6 11.51 -3.06 -1.96
CA CYS A 6 12.46 -3.33 -0.90
C CYS A 6 13.41 -2.13 -0.72
N PRO A 7 13.49 -1.50 0.46
CA PRO A 7 14.33 -0.33 0.68
C PRO A 7 15.83 -0.65 0.56
N LYS A 8 16.22 -1.92 0.75
CA LYS A 8 17.62 -2.35 0.69
C LYS A 8 18.13 -2.59 -0.74
N CYS A 9 17.28 -3.06 -1.66
CA CYS A 9 17.75 -3.50 -2.99
C CYS A 9 16.89 -3.02 -4.16
N GLY A 10 15.87 -2.19 -3.91
CA GLY A 10 14.98 -1.63 -4.92
C GLY A 10 14.04 -2.63 -5.61
N LYS A 11 14.13 -3.93 -5.29
CA LYS A 11 13.27 -4.96 -5.89
C LYS A 11 11.81 -4.65 -5.57
N LEU A 12 10.98 -4.61 -6.60
CA LEU A 12 9.52 -4.56 -6.47
C LEU A 12 9.01 -5.80 -5.75
N LEU A 13 8.25 -5.60 -4.68
CA LEU A 13 7.68 -6.66 -3.86
C LEU A 13 6.18 -6.82 -4.16
N LEU A 14 5.45 -5.72 -4.30
CA LEU A 14 4.01 -5.72 -4.55
C LEU A 14 3.59 -4.44 -5.28
N LYS A 15 2.60 -4.54 -6.16
CA LYS A 15 1.79 -3.39 -6.60
C LYS A 15 0.39 -3.55 -6.04
N PHE A 16 -0.19 -2.49 -5.50
CA PHE A 16 -1.46 -2.60 -4.79
C PHE A 16 -2.30 -1.32 -4.87
N GLN A 17 -3.58 -1.51 -4.58
CA GLN A 17 -4.56 -0.47 -4.32
C GLN A 17 -5.33 -0.91 -3.07
N VAL A 18 -5.49 -0.02 -2.11
CA VAL A 18 -6.14 -0.31 -0.83
C VAL A 18 -7.35 0.59 -0.71
N HIS A 19 -8.50 0.01 -0.39
CA HIS A 19 -9.68 0.73 0.07
C HIS A 19 -9.83 0.40 1.56
N GLY A 20 -9.63 1.38 2.45
CA GLY A 20 -9.55 1.17 3.90
C GLY A 20 -8.10 1.11 4.41
N SER A 21 -7.80 0.21 5.34
CA SER A 21 -6.47 0.08 5.96
C SER A 21 -5.81 -1.27 5.68
N ILE A 22 -4.47 -1.27 5.64
CA ILE A 22 -3.67 -2.48 5.46
C ILE A 22 -2.38 -2.41 6.28
N THR A 23 -1.98 -3.55 6.86
CA THR A 23 -0.62 -3.76 7.40
C THR A 23 -0.02 -5.01 6.76
N LEU A 24 1.19 -4.89 6.23
CA LEU A 24 1.91 -5.95 5.53
C LEU A 24 3.33 -6.09 6.07
N ILE A 25 3.77 -7.33 6.26
CA ILE A 25 5.17 -7.68 6.50
C ILE A 25 5.58 -8.66 5.41
N VAL A 26 6.60 -8.32 4.64
CA VAL A 26 7.09 -9.13 3.53
C VAL A 26 8.60 -9.31 3.60
N LYS A 27 9.06 -10.55 3.43
CA LYS A 27 10.49 -10.84 3.31
C LYS A 27 10.91 -10.70 1.85
N CYS A 28 11.86 -9.81 1.57
CA CYS A 28 12.37 -9.63 0.22
C CYS A 28 13.02 -10.93 -0.27
N PRO A 29 12.59 -11.53 -1.39
CA PRO A 29 13.16 -12.79 -1.84
C PRO A 29 14.61 -12.66 -2.33
N ARG A 30 15.03 -11.45 -2.73
CA ARG A 30 16.39 -11.16 -3.24
C ARG A 30 17.42 -10.99 -2.14
N CYS A 31 17.24 -10.02 -1.24
CA CYS A 31 18.23 -9.69 -0.21
C CYS A 31 17.84 -10.16 1.20
N LYS A 32 16.72 -10.87 1.32
CA LYS A 32 16.15 -11.42 2.57
C LYS A 32 15.78 -10.38 3.64
N ASN A 33 15.86 -9.09 3.32
CA ASN A 33 15.43 -8.01 4.20
C ASN A 33 13.93 -8.11 4.51
N LEU A 34 13.56 -7.94 5.78
CA LEU A 34 12.17 -7.86 6.21
C LEU A 34 11.66 -6.43 6.00
N CYS A 35 10.55 -6.27 5.28
CA CYS A 35 9.97 -4.98 4.93
C CYS A 35 8.58 -4.91 5.54
N SER A 36 8.29 -3.87 6.32
CA SER A 36 6.96 -3.60 6.87
C SER A 36 6.33 -2.38 6.19
N LEU A 37 5.01 -2.42 6.01
CA LEU A 37 4.19 -1.36 5.47
C LEU A 37 2.90 -1.28 6.28
N SER A 38 2.53 -0.08 6.72
CA SER A 38 1.22 0.21 7.31
C SER A 38 0.63 1.42 6.59
N MET A 39 -0.61 1.29 6.12
CA MET A 39 -1.32 2.35 5.41
C MET A 39 -2.78 2.39 5.86
N GLU A 40 -3.30 3.60 6.00
CA GLU A 40 -4.70 3.87 6.29
C GLU A 40 -5.21 4.87 5.25
N VAL A 41 -6.11 4.41 4.38
CA VAL A 41 -6.77 5.25 3.37
C VAL A 41 -8.02 5.82 4.00
N ARG A 42 -7.97 7.11 4.35
CA ARG A 42 -9.17 7.86 4.72
C ARG A 42 -10.02 7.99 3.47
N GLY A 43 -11.22 7.42 3.50
CA GLY A 43 -12.14 7.53 2.37
C GLY A 43 -12.51 8.99 2.14
N GLU A 44 -12.27 9.50 0.94
CA GLU A 44 -12.96 10.70 0.47
C GLU A 44 -14.40 10.28 0.17
N THR A 45 -15.29 10.41 1.16
CA THR A 45 -16.74 10.40 0.91
C THR A 45 -17.02 11.57 -0.03
N ARG A 46 -17.09 11.29 -1.34
CA ARG A 46 -17.77 12.18 -2.28
C ARG A 46 -19.24 12.12 -1.93
N ASP A 47 -19.63 12.98 -1.01
CA ASP A 47 -21.02 13.30 -0.75
C ASP A 47 -21.57 13.95 -2.02
N THR A 48 -22.14 13.15 -2.91
CA THR A 48 -23.00 13.68 -3.96
C THR A 48 -24.35 13.98 -3.32
N THR A 49 -24.43 15.10 -2.60
CA THR A 49 -25.70 15.80 -2.38
C THR A 49 -26.16 16.29 -3.76
N GLY A 50 -26.95 15.45 -4.44
CA GLY A 50 -27.75 15.86 -5.59
C GLY A 50 -28.97 16.62 -5.11
N GLN A 51 -28.91 17.96 -5.14
CA GLN A 51 -30.09 18.82 -5.23
C GLN A 51 -30.39 19.03 -6.72
N GLY A 52 -31.63 18.74 -7.12
CA GLY A 52 -32.14 18.97 -8.47
C GLY A 52 -33.47 18.28 -8.67
#